data_AF-A0A1S7P7P7-F1
#
_entry.id   AF-A0A1S7P7P7-F1
#
_cell.length_a   1.000
_cell.length_b   1.000
_cell.length_c   1.000
_cell.angle_alpha   90.00
_cell.angle_beta   90.00
_cell.angle_gamma   90.00
#
_symmetry.space_group_name_H-M   'P 1'
#
loop_
_entity.id
_entity.type
_entity.pdbx_description
1 polymer ?
#
loop_
_entity_poly.entity_id
_entity_poly.type
_entity_poly.pdbx_seq_one_letter_code
_entity_poly.pdbx_strand_id
1 'polypeptide(L)'
;MVYNAAVDSNALYDRAQTSEIAGHLKSDTIFPTNVFGCPDTAGFNVVLRQQSQLIFIDLPSSDPDSTPSQCWRELSEQFNSICLGLILEADAGSDAAAGIMADGITGGALPAAIAVMGYDPSFAIMFECVARRIGDPINRAVTSLAYGIPFEWPVIAFFLMPDDPQLLDCVKACRSLENIGVPAQMQIVAAGSVAGGRNIVFAGERECFFREHLASHFPKMF
;
A
#
# COMPACT_ATOMS: atom_id res chain seq x y z
N MET A 1 34.83 -14.95 -15.01
CA MET A 1 33.64 -14.96 -15.88
C MET A 1 32.59 -14.11 -15.20
N VAL A 2 32.31 -12.93 -15.76
CA VAL A 2 31.36 -11.95 -15.25
C VAL A 2 30.07 -12.16 -16.04
N TYR A 3 28.98 -12.51 -15.37
CA TYR A 3 27.64 -12.49 -15.97
C TYR A 3 27.00 -11.13 -15.65
N ASN A 4 27.00 -10.24 -16.64
CA ASN A 4 26.15 -9.06 -16.66
C ASN A 4 24.74 -9.50 -17.05
N ALA A 5 23.80 -9.49 -16.11
CA ALA A 5 22.38 -9.46 -16.43
C ALA A 5 21.89 -8.02 -16.19
N ALA A 6 22.02 -7.19 -17.22
CA ALA A 6 21.25 -5.97 -17.31
C ALA A 6 19.79 -6.39 -17.48
N VAL A 7 19.02 -6.32 -16.39
CA VAL A 7 17.57 -6.45 -16.45
C VAL A 7 17.07 -5.20 -17.16
N ASP A 8 16.50 -5.40 -18.34
CA ASP A 8 16.05 -4.37 -19.26
C ASP A 8 14.84 -3.63 -18.67
N SER A 9 15.13 -2.54 -17.95
CA SER A 9 14.17 -1.69 -17.23
C SER A 9 13.16 -0.95 -18.13
N ASN A 10 13.23 -1.12 -19.45
CA ASN A 10 12.26 -0.58 -20.41
C ASN A 10 11.01 -1.48 -20.57
N ALA A 11 11.06 -2.75 -20.17
CA ALA A 11 9.94 -3.67 -20.37
C ALA A 11 8.72 -3.37 -19.46
N LEU A 12 8.91 -2.66 -18.34
CA LEU A 12 7.83 -2.20 -17.47
C LEU A 12 7.12 -0.93 -18.01
N TYR A 13 7.75 -0.21 -18.95
CA TYR A 13 7.25 1.06 -19.45
C TYR A 13 6.32 0.90 -20.67
N ASP A 14 6.54 -0.13 -21.50
CA ASP A 14 5.82 -0.30 -22.77
C ASP A 14 4.40 -0.90 -22.64
N ARG A 15 4.00 -1.38 -21.46
CA ARG A 15 2.65 -1.93 -21.22
C ARG A 15 1.64 -0.93 -20.65
N ALA A 16 2.06 0.28 -20.29
CA ALA A 16 1.20 1.29 -19.69
C ALA A 16 0.52 2.24 -20.71
N GLN A 17 0.83 2.11 -22.01
CA GLN A 17 0.22 2.93 -23.05
C GLN A 17 -0.52 2.07 -24.07
N THR A 18 -1.75 1.64 -23.77
CA THR A 18 -2.78 1.47 -24.81
C THR A 18 -4.17 1.26 -24.22
N SER A 19 -5.13 1.93 -24.86
CA SER A 19 -6.59 1.77 -24.82
C SER A 19 -7.38 2.68 -23.88
N GLU A 20 -7.83 3.77 -24.50
CA GLU A 20 -9.13 4.41 -24.31
C GLU A 20 -10.26 3.40 -24.06
N ILE A 21 -11.20 3.75 -23.18
CA ILE A 21 -12.65 3.82 -23.47
C ILE A 21 -13.29 4.63 -22.34
N ALA A 22 -13.83 5.80 -22.72
CA ALA A 22 -14.82 6.52 -21.95
C ALA A 22 -16.17 5.80 -22.07
N GLY A 23 -16.88 5.58 -20.97
CA GLY A 23 -18.24 5.03 -21.05
C GLY A 23 -18.90 4.73 -19.71
N HIS A 24 -19.61 5.73 -19.17
CA HIS A 24 -20.76 5.60 -18.27
C HIS A 24 -20.63 4.76 -16.99
N LEU A 25 -20.37 5.45 -15.87
CA LEU A 25 -20.88 5.01 -14.56
C LEU A 25 -21.82 6.09 -14.01
N LYS A 26 -23.07 5.67 -13.83
CA LYS A 26 -24.18 6.46 -13.27
C LYS A 26 -23.90 6.79 -11.81
N SER A 27 -24.35 7.97 -11.42
CA SER A 27 -24.17 8.66 -10.14
C SER A 27 -24.85 8.03 -8.91
N ASP A 28 -25.10 6.72 -8.86
CA ASP A 28 -25.97 6.12 -7.82
C ASP A 28 -25.43 4.81 -7.19
N THR A 29 -24.11 4.64 -7.08
CA THR A 29 -23.55 3.54 -6.27
C THR A 29 -23.30 4.00 -4.85
N ILE A 30 -24.36 4.07 -4.07
CA ILE A 30 -24.28 4.03 -2.61
C ILE A 30 -23.72 2.64 -2.27
N PHE A 31 -22.46 2.55 -1.83
CA PHE A 31 -21.90 1.30 -1.34
C PHE A 31 -22.83 0.78 -0.24
N PRO A 32 -23.43 -0.41 -0.39
CA PRO A 32 -24.27 -0.96 0.66
C PRO A 32 -23.40 -1.12 1.91
N THR A 33 -23.93 -0.65 3.03
CA THR A 33 -23.38 -0.70 4.38
C THR A 33 -23.23 -2.14 4.89
N ASN A 34 -22.48 -2.98 4.18
CA ASN A 34 -22.05 -4.29 4.65
C ASN A 34 -20.61 -4.16 5.13
N VAL A 35 -20.54 -3.58 6.33
CA VAL A 35 -19.45 -3.74 7.27
C VAL A 35 -19.39 -5.23 7.65
N PHE A 36 -18.17 -5.77 7.79
CA PHE A 36 -17.82 -7.15 8.14
C PHE A 36 -17.78 -8.17 6.99
N GLY A 37 -16.70 -8.09 6.21
CA GLY A 37 -16.04 -9.25 5.61
C GLY A 37 -14.80 -9.60 6.44
N CYS A 38 -14.67 -10.86 6.83
CA CYS A 38 -13.39 -11.42 7.27
C CYS A 38 -12.71 -11.95 6.00
N PRO A 39 -11.60 -11.36 5.52
CA PRO A 39 -11.07 -11.75 4.23
C PRO A 39 -10.08 -12.90 4.38
N ASP A 40 -10.48 -14.07 3.88
CA ASP A 40 -9.57 -15.05 3.26
C ASP A 40 -9.40 -14.75 1.75
N THR A 41 -9.81 -13.58 1.28
CA THR A 41 -9.77 -13.20 -0.13
C THR A 41 -8.60 -12.27 -0.42
N ALA A 42 -7.60 -12.82 -1.10
CA ALA A 42 -6.63 -12.15 -1.97
C ALA A 42 -5.61 -11.19 -1.34
N GLY A 43 -5.06 -11.44 -0.14
CA GLY A 43 -3.76 -10.88 0.31
C GLY A 43 -3.59 -9.34 0.30
N PHE A 44 -4.65 -8.57 -0.01
CA PHE A 44 -4.64 -7.14 -0.26
C PHE A 44 -6.01 -6.57 0.11
N ASN A 45 -6.05 -5.62 1.05
CA ASN A 45 -7.28 -4.96 1.47
C ASN A 45 -7.06 -3.45 1.63
N VAL A 46 -8.13 -2.66 1.47
CA VAL A 46 -8.09 -1.21 1.70
C VAL A 46 -8.76 -0.88 3.02
N VAL A 47 -8.23 0.09 3.75
CA VAL A 47 -8.81 0.61 4.98
C VAL A 47 -9.18 2.06 4.79
N LEU A 48 -10.44 2.40 5.01
CA LEU A 48 -10.92 3.77 5.05
C LEU A 48 -11.15 4.18 6.50
N ARG A 49 -10.57 5.30 6.91
CA ARG A 49 -10.96 5.98 8.15
C ARG A 49 -12.03 7.02 7.86
N GLN A 50 -13.21 6.80 8.42
CA GLN A 50 -14.32 7.75 8.36
C GLN A 50 -14.74 8.11 9.79
N GLN A 51 -14.49 9.36 10.17
CA GLN A 51 -14.65 9.85 11.54
C GLN A 51 -13.86 8.99 12.53
N SER A 52 -14.54 8.39 13.52
CA SER A 52 -13.94 7.50 14.52
C SER A 52 -13.96 6.02 14.11
N GLN A 53 -14.45 5.70 12.91
CA GLN A 53 -14.60 4.32 12.44
C GLN A 53 -13.53 3.97 11.41
N LEU A 54 -13.08 2.72 11.46
CA LEU A 54 -12.30 2.09 10.40
C LEU A 54 -13.22 1.15 9.63
N ILE A 55 -13.23 1.28 8.31
CA ILE A 55 -13.97 0.45 7.39
C ILE A 55 -12.95 -0.34 6.59
N PHE A 56 -12.98 -1.66 6.75
CA PHE A 56 -12.16 -2.59 5.98
C PHE A 56 -12.93 -2.95 4.71
N ILE A 57 -12.32 -2.65 3.58
CA ILE A 57 -12.88 -2.85 2.25
C ILE A 57 -12.08 -3.98 1.62
N ASP A 58 -12.72 -5.14 1.56
CA ASP A 58 -12.25 -6.24 0.74
C ASP A 58 -12.44 -5.80 -0.72
N LEU A 59 -11.36 -5.73 -1.49
CA LEU A 59 -11.50 -5.39 -2.89
C LEU A 59 -12.16 -6.58 -3.60
N PRO A 60 -13.36 -6.40 -4.19
CA PRO A 60 -14.11 -7.53 -4.68
C PRO A 60 -13.45 -8.07 -5.94
N SER A 61 -13.25 -9.39 -5.99
CA SER A 61 -12.84 -10.12 -7.20
C SER A 61 -13.94 -10.19 -8.27
N SER A 62 -14.99 -9.38 -8.17
CA SER A 62 -16.21 -9.51 -8.97
C SER A 62 -16.02 -9.07 -10.42
N ASP A 63 -15.00 -8.27 -10.70
CA ASP A 63 -14.48 -8.09 -12.05
C ASP A 63 -13.10 -8.77 -12.15
N PRO A 64 -12.98 -9.92 -12.83
CA PRO A 64 -11.71 -10.62 -12.99
C PRO A 64 -10.65 -9.81 -13.74
N ASP A 65 -11.06 -8.73 -14.41
CA ASP A 65 -10.16 -7.82 -15.13
C ASP A 65 -9.76 -6.59 -14.27
N SER A 66 -10.38 -6.40 -13.10
CA SER A 66 -10.05 -5.29 -12.21
C SER A 66 -8.76 -5.54 -11.44
N THR A 67 -7.77 -4.66 -11.67
CA THR A 67 -6.48 -4.72 -10.97
C THR A 67 -6.55 -3.97 -9.64
N PRO A 68 -5.76 -4.37 -8.61
CA PRO A 68 -5.69 -3.64 -7.34
C PRO A 68 -5.41 -2.13 -7.49
N SER A 69 -4.60 -1.75 -8.49
CA SER A 69 -4.33 -0.33 -8.80
C SER A 69 -5.57 0.42 -9.31
N GLN A 70 -6.44 -0.22 -10.11
CA GLN A 70 -7.68 0.40 -10.57
C GLN A 70 -8.65 0.62 -9.41
N CYS A 71 -8.85 -0.40 -8.58
CA CYS A 71 -9.66 -0.28 -7.37
C CYS A 71 -9.15 0.81 -6.42
N TRP A 72 -7.82 0.91 -6.25
CA TRP A 72 -7.20 1.99 -5.50
C TRP A 72 -7.51 3.37 -6.10
N ARG A 73 -7.41 3.51 -7.43
CA ARG A 73 -7.70 4.76 -8.13
C ARG A 73 -9.15 5.19 -7.91
N GLU A 74 -10.11 4.28 -8.07
CA GLU A 74 -11.53 4.56 -7.85
C GLU A 74 -11.81 5.00 -6.41
N LEU A 75 -11.22 4.33 -5.42
CA LEU A 75 -11.39 4.71 -4.01
C LEU A 75 -10.71 6.05 -3.71
N SER A 76 -9.52 6.29 -4.25
CA SER A 76 -8.78 7.55 -4.08
C SER A 76 -9.36 8.70 -4.90
N GLU A 77 -10.29 8.46 -5.84
CA GLU A 77 -11.13 9.46 -6.51
C GLU A 77 -12.34 9.85 -5.65
N GLN A 78 -12.85 8.93 -4.83
CA GLN A 78 -14.01 9.19 -3.96
C GLN A 78 -13.61 9.76 -2.60
N PHE A 79 -12.51 9.28 -2.02
CA PHE A 79 -12.01 9.69 -0.71
C PHE A 79 -10.68 10.44 -0.84
N ASN A 80 -10.28 11.17 0.19
CA ASN A 80 -8.93 11.71 0.26
C ASN A 80 -7.97 10.58 0.65
N SER A 81 -6.83 10.46 -0.03
CA SER A 81 -5.90 9.35 0.20
C SER A 81 -5.27 9.37 1.59
N ILE A 82 -5.25 10.52 2.27
CA ILE A 82 -4.83 10.61 3.68
C ILE A 82 -5.77 9.88 4.65
N CYS A 83 -7.01 9.60 4.22
CA CYS A 83 -7.98 8.80 4.95
C CYS A 83 -7.92 7.31 4.58
N LEU A 84 -7.06 6.93 3.62
CA LEU A 84 -6.97 5.58 3.07
C LEU A 84 -5.64 4.93 3.45
N GLY A 85 -5.70 3.64 3.81
CA GLY A 85 -4.55 2.80 4.06
C GLY A 85 -4.66 1.46 3.33
N LEU A 86 -3.55 0.73 3.26
CA LEU A 86 -3.46 -0.59 2.63
C LEU A 86 -3.08 -1.65 3.65
N ILE A 87 -3.65 -2.83 3.52
CA ILE A 87 -3.23 -4.05 4.22
C ILE A 87 -2.73 -5.02 3.18
N LEU A 88 -1.52 -5.53 3.39
CA LEU A 88 -0.87 -6.51 2.53
C LEU A 88 -0.58 -7.76 3.35
N GLU A 89 -0.80 -8.94 2.79
CA GLU A 89 -0.16 -10.16 3.28
C GLU A 89 1.18 -10.33 2.58
N ALA A 90 2.20 -10.73 3.34
CA ALA A 90 3.48 -11.10 2.75
C ALA A 90 3.28 -12.17 1.67
N ASP A 91 4.07 -12.10 0.58
CA ASP A 91 4.03 -12.98 -0.59
C ASP A 91 2.81 -12.84 -1.52
N ALA A 92 1.71 -12.20 -1.09
CA ALA A 92 0.49 -12.04 -1.90
C ALA A 92 0.17 -10.58 -2.29
N GLY A 93 0.53 -9.60 -1.46
CA GLY A 93 0.16 -8.20 -1.66
C GLY A 93 1.18 -7.31 -2.36
N SER A 94 2.39 -7.82 -2.64
CA SER A 94 3.54 -6.99 -3.03
C SER A 94 3.44 -6.39 -4.44
N ASP A 95 2.90 -7.15 -5.40
CA ASP A 95 2.73 -6.66 -6.78
C ASP A 95 1.67 -5.56 -6.85
N ALA A 96 0.57 -5.73 -6.10
CA ALA A 96 -0.49 -4.74 -5.99
C ALA A 96 0.02 -3.41 -5.42
N ALA A 97 0.80 -3.49 -4.34
CA ALA A 97 1.39 -2.30 -3.73
C ALA A 97 2.46 -1.66 -4.63
N ALA A 98 3.25 -2.44 -5.37
CA ALA A 98 4.20 -1.91 -6.35
C ALA A 98 3.50 -1.09 -7.44
N GLY A 99 2.34 -1.56 -7.94
CA GLY A 99 1.51 -0.81 -8.90
C GLY A 99 1.03 0.52 -8.34
N ILE A 100 0.51 0.55 -7.12
CA ILE A 100 0.05 1.77 -6.46
C ILE A 100 1.21 2.75 -6.19
N MET A 101 2.37 2.23 -5.77
CA MET A 101 3.56 3.05 -5.57
C MET A 101 4.08 3.63 -6.88
N ALA A 102 4.06 2.86 -7.98
CA ALA A 102 4.44 3.35 -9.30
C ALA A 102 3.54 4.52 -9.74
N ASP A 103 2.23 4.38 -9.60
CA ASP A 103 1.26 5.45 -9.88
C ASP A 103 1.55 6.69 -9.01
N GLY A 104 1.80 6.49 -7.71
CA GLY A 104 2.12 7.56 -6.76
C GLY A 104 3.38 8.36 -7.10
N ILE A 105 4.45 7.68 -7.53
CA ILE A 105 5.70 8.34 -7.98
C ILE A 105 5.42 9.27 -9.17
N THR A 106 4.46 8.91 -10.02
CA THR A 106 4.06 9.71 -11.18
C THR A 106 3.02 10.80 -10.88
N GLY A 107 2.75 11.08 -9.60
CA GLY A 107 1.80 12.11 -9.18
C GLY A 107 0.40 11.57 -8.83
N GLY A 108 0.21 10.25 -8.85
CA GLY A 108 -1.00 9.61 -8.36
C GLY A 108 -1.15 9.70 -6.84
N ALA A 109 -2.34 9.38 -6.35
CA ALA A 109 -2.59 9.32 -4.91
C ALA A 109 -1.87 8.13 -4.27
N LEU A 110 -1.17 8.39 -3.16
CA LEU A 110 -0.56 7.35 -2.31
C LEU A 110 -1.39 7.12 -1.05
N PRO A 111 -1.40 5.89 -0.50
CA PRO A 111 -1.97 5.64 0.81
C PRO A 111 -1.22 6.43 1.89
N ALA A 112 -1.90 6.80 2.96
CA ALA A 112 -1.24 7.39 4.13
C ALA A 112 -0.47 6.33 4.95
N ALA A 113 -0.97 5.10 4.97
CA ALA A 113 -0.40 4.03 5.79
C ALA A 113 -0.50 2.67 5.11
N ILE A 114 0.51 1.82 5.31
CA ILE A 114 0.58 0.46 4.78
C ILE A 114 0.90 -0.50 5.92
N ALA A 115 0.04 -1.47 6.16
CA ALA A 115 0.24 -2.55 7.12
C ALA A 115 0.58 -3.85 6.37
N VAL A 116 1.72 -4.46 6.66
CA VAL A 116 2.17 -5.71 6.05
C VAL A 116 2.10 -6.82 7.10
N MET A 117 1.30 -7.85 6.84
CA MET A 117 1.13 -9.01 7.70
C MET A 117 2.23 -10.03 7.36
N GLY A 118 3.27 -10.06 8.19
CA GLY A 118 4.53 -10.75 7.93
C GLY A 118 5.61 -9.83 7.34
N TYR A 119 6.67 -10.42 6.82
CA TYR A 119 7.75 -9.72 6.12
C TYR A 119 7.89 -10.22 4.69
N ASP A 120 7.94 -9.29 3.74
CA ASP A 120 8.22 -9.56 2.34
C ASP A 120 9.51 -8.81 1.93
N PRO A 121 10.62 -9.53 1.67
CA PRO A 121 11.87 -8.91 1.25
C PRO A 121 11.74 -8.16 -0.08
N SER A 122 10.94 -8.65 -1.02
CA SER A 122 10.76 -8.04 -2.34
C SER A 122 10.06 -6.69 -2.22
N PHE A 123 9.07 -6.61 -1.34
CA PHE A 123 8.40 -5.35 -1.00
C PHE A 123 9.37 -4.33 -0.40
N ALA A 124 10.17 -4.74 0.60
CA ALA A 124 11.14 -3.85 1.22
C ALA A 124 12.21 -3.35 0.22
N ILE A 125 12.72 -4.23 -0.63
CA ILE A 125 13.69 -3.89 -1.69
C ILE A 125 13.08 -2.92 -2.70
N MET A 126 11.80 -3.10 -3.06
CA MET A 126 11.09 -2.20 -3.97
C MET A 126 11.01 -0.79 -3.37
N PHE A 127 10.61 -0.64 -2.11
CA PHE A 127 10.58 0.66 -1.43
C PHE A 127 11.96 1.31 -1.35
N GLU A 128 13.01 0.54 -1.04
CA GLU A 128 14.38 1.04 -1.01
C GLU A 128 14.84 1.54 -2.38
N CYS A 129 14.53 0.80 -3.45
CA CYS A 129 14.84 1.20 -4.82
C CYS A 129 14.12 2.50 -5.22
N VAL A 130 12.82 2.61 -4.90
CA VAL A 130 12.05 3.83 -5.17
C VAL A 130 12.60 5.01 -4.37
N ALA A 131 12.88 4.80 -3.09
CA ALA A 131 13.33 5.87 -2.21
C ALA A 131 14.67 6.47 -2.61
N ARG A 132 15.62 5.62 -3.02
CA ARG A 132 16.88 6.09 -3.59
C ARG A 132 16.68 6.87 -4.87
N ARG A 133 15.73 6.47 -5.73
CA ARG A 133 15.41 7.17 -6.97
C ARG A 133 14.83 8.55 -6.71
N ILE A 134 13.88 8.69 -5.80
CA ILE A 134 13.27 9.98 -5.43
C ILE A 134 14.27 10.88 -4.68
N GLY A 135 15.12 10.28 -3.84
CA GLY A 135 16.16 10.98 -3.10
C GLY A 135 17.30 11.53 -3.96
N ASP A 136 17.45 11.07 -5.20
CA ASP A 136 18.41 11.60 -6.16
C ASP A 136 18.04 13.07 -6.50
N PRO A 137 18.95 14.04 -6.29
CA PRO A 137 18.71 15.46 -6.58
C PRO A 137 18.18 15.73 -7.99
N ILE A 138 18.60 14.94 -8.98
CA ILE A 138 18.18 15.09 -10.38
C ILE A 138 16.72 14.72 -10.53
N ASN A 139 16.31 13.58 -9.98
CA ASN A 139 14.93 13.10 -10.05
C ASN A 139 13.99 13.92 -9.16
N ARG A 140 14.49 14.40 -8.01
CA ARG A 140 13.74 15.26 -7.08
C ARG A 140 13.37 16.60 -7.72
N ALA A 141 14.28 17.18 -8.49
CA ALA A 141 14.00 18.40 -9.25
C ALA A 141 12.92 18.18 -10.30
N VAL A 142 12.95 17.06 -11.02
CA VAL A 142 11.95 16.72 -12.05
C VAL A 142 10.57 16.46 -11.44
N THR A 143 10.49 15.68 -10.36
CA THR A 143 9.21 15.40 -9.68
C THR A 143 8.63 16.64 -8.99
N SER A 144 9.46 17.43 -8.29
CA SER A 144 8.99 18.64 -7.61
C SER A 144 8.54 19.75 -8.57
N LEU A 145 9.15 19.86 -9.76
CA LEU A 145 8.78 20.87 -10.76
C LEU A 145 7.57 20.46 -11.59
N ALA A 146 7.38 19.17 -11.86
CA ALA A 146 6.28 18.68 -12.71
C ALA A 146 4.91 18.73 -12.01
N TYR A 147 4.85 18.52 -10.69
CA TYR A 147 3.59 18.33 -9.98
C TYR A 147 3.30 19.34 -8.86
N GLY A 148 4.28 20.17 -8.46
CA GLY A 148 4.08 21.26 -7.47
C GLY A 148 3.69 20.82 -6.06
N ILE A 149 3.53 19.52 -5.81
CA ILE A 149 3.17 18.93 -4.51
C ILE A 149 4.37 18.10 -4.01
N PRO A 150 4.83 18.30 -2.77
CA PRO A 150 5.89 17.47 -2.21
C PRO A 150 5.42 16.02 -2.09
N PHE A 151 6.26 15.08 -2.54
CA PHE A 151 6.03 13.66 -2.35
C PHE A 151 6.18 13.31 -0.86
N GLU A 152 5.17 12.67 -0.28
CA GLU A 152 5.16 12.18 1.09
C GLU A 152 5.10 10.65 1.11
N TRP A 153 5.92 10.02 1.95
CA TRP A 153 5.95 8.57 2.07
C TRP A 153 4.79 8.05 2.92
N PRO A 154 4.12 6.95 2.53
CA PRO A 154 3.26 6.20 3.44
C PRO A 154 4.06 5.72 4.65
N VAL A 155 3.44 5.73 5.83
CA VAL A 155 3.99 5.03 7.00
C VAL A 155 3.79 3.53 6.82
N ILE A 156 4.84 2.75 6.97
CA ILE A 156 4.85 1.30 6.75
C ILE A 156 5.01 0.60 8.09
N ALA A 157 4.16 -0.39 8.38
CA ALA A 157 4.31 -1.25 9.55
C ALA A 157 4.33 -2.73 9.14
N PHE A 158 5.39 -3.44 9.50
CA PHE A 158 5.47 -4.90 9.37
C PHE A 158 5.05 -5.55 10.68
N PHE A 159 4.06 -6.45 10.62
CA PHE A 159 3.52 -7.15 11.76
C PHE A 159 4.04 -8.58 11.77
N LEU A 160 4.86 -8.93 12.75
CA LEU A 160 5.45 -10.25 12.87
C LEU A 160 5.14 -10.88 14.22
N MET A 161 5.23 -12.21 14.26
CA MET A 161 5.16 -12.98 15.49
C MET A 161 6.56 -13.05 16.15
N PRO A 162 6.66 -13.26 17.48
CA PRO A 162 7.94 -13.36 18.16
C PRO A 162 8.83 -14.51 17.68
N ASP A 163 8.22 -15.57 17.15
CA ASP A 163 8.86 -16.78 16.63
C ASP A 163 9.06 -16.75 15.10
N ASP A 164 8.78 -15.62 14.45
CA ASP A 164 8.97 -15.49 13.01
C ASP A 164 10.47 -15.57 12.64
N PRO A 165 10.87 -16.51 11.76
CA PRO A 165 12.27 -16.69 11.39
C PRO A 165 12.86 -15.49 10.65
N GLN A 166 12.03 -14.62 10.06
CA GLN A 166 12.45 -13.45 9.29
C GLN A 166 12.55 -12.17 10.12
N LEU A 167 12.28 -12.23 11.43
CA LEU A 167 12.26 -11.08 12.32
C LEU A 167 13.55 -10.24 12.23
N LEU A 168 14.71 -10.90 12.25
CA LEU A 168 15.99 -10.19 12.18
C LEU A 168 16.18 -9.45 10.85
N ASP A 169 15.71 -10.02 9.75
CA ASP A 169 15.84 -9.40 8.43
C ASP A 169 14.84 -8.27 8.25
N CYS A 170 13.62 -8.41 8.80
CA CYS A 170 12.67 -7.31 8.88
C CYS A 170 13.22 -6.10 9.65
N VAL A 171 13.86 -6.33 10.82
CA VAL A 171 14.52 -5.24 11.59
C VAL A 171 15.58 -4.52 10.76
N LYS A 172 16.41 -5.27 10.03
CA LYS A 172 17.44 -4.67 9.16
C LYS A 172 16.80 -3.85 8.05
N ALA A 173 15.75 -4.36 7.42
CA ALA A 173 15.03 -3.67 6.36
C ALA A 173 14.38 -2.38 6.87
N CYS A 174 13.70 -2.39 8.02
CA CYS A 174 13.11 -1.19 8.61
C CYS A 174 14.18 -0.12 8.84
N ARG A 175 15.32 -0.48 9.45
CA ARG A 175 16.44 0.47 9.64
C ARG A 175 17.00 0.99 8.32
N SER A 176 17.10 0.14 7.29
CA SER A 176 17.55 0.56 5.95
C SER A 176 16.62 1.63 5.36
N LEU A 177 15.32 1.38 5.43
CA LEU A 177 14.26 2.27 4.96
C LEU A 177 14.23 3.60 5.73
N GLU A 178 14.32 3.56 7.07
CA GLU A 178 14.39 4.76 7.90
C GLU A 178 15.61 5.62 7.58
N ASN A 179 16.78 5.00 7.37
CA ASN A 179 18.03 5.70 7.04
C ASN A 179 17.96 6.48 5.72
N ILE A 180 17.04 6.11 4.82
CA ILE A 180 16.81 6.80 3.54
C ILE A 180 15.52 7.65 3.57
N GLY A 181 14.93 7.84 4.75
CA GLY A 181 13.78 8.72 4.97
C GLY A 181 12.42 8.10 4.69
N VAL A 182 12.32 6.78 4.54
CA VAL A 182 11.04 6.06 4.45
C VAL A 182 10.60 5.67 5.87
N PRO A 183 9.44 6.13 6.36
CA PRO A 183 8.95 5.80 7.69
C PRO A 183 8.49 4.33 7.72
N ALA A 184 9.33 3.44 8.25
CA ALA A 184 9.05 2.01 8.33
C ALA A 184 9.31 1.50 9.76
N GLN A 185 8.33 0.81 10.33
CA GLN A 185 8.41 0.23 11.66
C GLN A 185 8.08 -1.25 11.66
N MET A 186 8.58 -1.95 12.69
CA MET A 186 8.23 -3.34 12.96
C MET A 186 7.41 -3.41 14.25
N GLN A 187 6.32 -4.16 14.22
CA GLN A 187 5.50 -4.46 15.39
C GLN A 187 5.49 -5.97 15.63
N ILE A 188 5.88 -6.36 16.84
CA ILE A 188 5.83 -7.76 17.28
C ILE A 188 4.50 -7.97 18.00
N VAL A 189 3.66 -8.85 17.47
CA VAL A 189 2.35 -9.16 18.04
C VAL A 189 2.40 -10.52 18.69
N ALA A 190 2.16 -10.58 20.00
CA ALA A 190 2.11 -11.85 20.70
C ALA A 190 0.90 -12.66 20.23
N ALA A 191 1.09 -13.96 19.98
CA ALA A 191 -0.01 -14.86 19.68
C ALA A 191 -0.99 -14.87 20.85
N GLY A 192 -2.15 -14.23 20.67
CA GLY A 192 -3.32 -14.63 21.42
C GLY A 192 -3.63 -16.09 21.07
N SER A 193 -4.21 -16.84 22.00
CA SER A 193 -4.73 -18.21 21.77
C SER A 193 -5.92 -18.18 20.80
N VAL A 194 -5.71 -17.76 19.57
CA VAL A 194 -6.77 -17.59 18.57
C VAL A 194 -6.46 -18.53 17.40
N ALA A 195 -7.32 -19.52 17.23
CA ALA A 195 -7.35 -20.31 16.00
C ALA A 195 -7.87 -19.39 14.88
N GLY A 196 -7.01 -19.03 13.93
CA GLY A 196 -7.36 -18.15 12.81
C GLY A 196 -6.16 -17.80 11.93
N GLY A 197 -6.41 -17.29 10.73
CA GLY A 197 -5.37 -16.79 9.82
C GLY A 197 -4.63 -15.56 10.36
N ARG A 198 -3.49 -15.20 9.74
CA ARG A 198 -2.63 -14.07 10.15
C ARG A 198 -3.40 -12.76 10.33
N ASN A 199 -4.35 -12.47 9.43
CA ASN A 199 -5.20 -11.26 9.54
C ASN A 199 -5.99 -11.16 10.85
N ILE A 200 -6.43 -12.29 11.41
CA ILE A 200 -7.21 -12.32 12.67
C ILE A 200 -6.27 -12.10 13.85
N VAL A 201 -5.08 -12.69 13.81
CA VAL A 201 -4.06 -12.55 14.87
C VAL A 201 -3.62 -11.10 15.02
N PHE A 202 -3.47 -10.37 13.91
CA PHE A 202 -2.98 -8.99 13.90
C PHE A 202 -4.07 -7.92 13.99
N ALA A 203 -5.36 -8.29 14.06
CA ALA A 203 -6.48 -7.36 13.89
C ALA A 203 -6.43 -6.15 14.85
N GLY A 204 -6.17 -6.37 16.14
CA GLY A 204 -6.15 -5.32 17.15
C GLY A 204 -5.03 -4.30 16.93
N GLU A 205 -3.79 -4.77 16.75
CA GLU A 205 -2.63 -3.89 16.55
C GLU A 205 -2.72 -3.15 15.21
N ARG A 206 -3.23 -3.82 14.17
CA ARG A 206 -3.51 -3.20 12.88
C ARG A 206 -4.55 -2.09 12.98
N GLU A 207 -5.62 -2.29 13.74
CA GLU A 207 -6.62 -1.23 13.97
C GLU A 207 -6.01 -0.03 14.69
N CYS A 208 -5.21 -0.25 15.73
CA CYS A 208 -4.49 0.82 16.43
C CYS A 208 -3.60 1.61 15.47
N PHE A 209 -2.82 0.91 14.64
CA PHE A 209 -1.96 1.51 13.63
C PHE A 209 -2.72 2.43 12.67
N PHE A 210 -3.83 1.99 12.08
CA PHE A 210 -4.60 2.84 11.16
C PHE A 210 -5.31 3.99 11.86
N ARG A 211 -5.76 3.83 13.12
CA ARG A 211 -6.33 4.94 13.89
C ARG A 211 -5.29 6.01 14.24
N GLU A 212 -4.02 5.65 14.32
CA GLU A 212 -2.95 6.62 14.55
C GLU A 212 -2.59 7.37 13.27
N HIS A 213 -2.53 6.67 12.12
CA HIS A 213 -1.90 7.21 10.91
C HIS A 213 -2.86 7.72 9.83
N LEU A 214 -4.13 7.29 9.82
CA LEU A 214 -5.12 7.80 8.86
C LEU A 214 -5.83 9.03 9.40
N ALA A 215 -6.16 10.02 8.56
CA ALA A 215 -6.96 11.16 9.00
C ALA A 215 -8.43 10.76 9.21
N SER A 216 -9.05 11.20 10.31
CA SER A 216 -10.47 10.91 10.59
C SER A 216 -11.44 11.63 9.67
N HIS A 217 -11.07 12.82 9.22
CA HIS A 217 -11.92 13.62 8.35
C HIS A 217 -11.05 14.59 7.57
N PHE A 218 -11.00 14.40 6.26
CA PHE A 218 -10.36 15.35 5.37
C PHE A 218 -11.31 15.61 4.19
N PRO A 219 -12.02 16.75 4.16
CA PRO A 219 -12.97 17.03 3.11
C PRO A 219 -12.22 17.11 1.77
N LYS A 220 -12.72 16.36 0.78
CA LYS A 220 -12.20 16.45 -0.57
C LYS A 220 -12.76 17.72 -1.22
N MET A 221 -11.88 18.62 -1.64
CA MET A 221 -12.28 19.77 -2.45
C MET A 221 -12.41 19.26 -3.88
N PHE A 222 -13.63 19.27 -4.41
CA PHE A 222 -13.96 18.88 -5.79
C PHE A 222 -13.81 20.07 -6.73
#